data_AF-G7WKN7-F1
#
_entry.id   AF-G7WKN7-F1
#
_cell.length_a   1.000
_cell.length_b   1.000
_cell.length_c   1.000
_cell.angle_alpha   90.00
_cell.angle_beta   90.00
_cell.angle_gamma   90.00
#
_symmetry.space_group_name_H-M   'P 1'
#
loop_
_entity.id
_entity.type
_entity.pdbx_description
1 polymer ?
#
loop_
_entity_poly.entity_id
_entity_poly.type
_entity_poly.pdbx_seq_one_letter_code
_entity_poly.pdbx_strand_id
1 'polypeptide(L)'
;MLRLGNTGESALDVSVVPAVPPGLSAQSAGPSSVNISPGGSAQFAYLVRGEAPGLYHVRSQVTYTDPEGRSRHIVCGDRSNRQLNVS
;
A
#
# COMPACT_ATOMS: atom_id res chain seq x y z
N MET A 1 -2.78 -6.66 -4.34
CA MET A 1 -3.62 -6.46 -3.13
C MET A 1 -2.69 -6.42 -1.92
N LEU A 2 -2.85 -5.44 -1.04
CA LEU A 2 -2.09 -5.25 0.19
C LEU A 2 -3.02 -5.48 1.39
N ARG A 3 -2.56 -6.24 2.39
CA ARG A 3 -3.31 -6.44 3.64
C ARG A 3 -2.49 -5.88 4.80
N LEU A 4 -3.10 -4.99 5.58
CA LEU A 4 -2.49 -4.36 6.73
C LEU A 4 -3.27 -4.73 7.98
N GLY A 5 -2.58 -5.17 9.01
CA GLY A 5 -3.16 -5.50 10.31
C GLY A 5 -2.62 -4.55 11.37
N ASN A 6 -3.48 -4.10 12.27
CA ASN A 6 -3.05 -3.32 13.42
C ASN A 6 -2.73 -4.26 14.59
N THR A 7 -1.44 -4.41 14.88
CA THR A 7 -0.94 -5.23 16.00
C THR A 7 -0.68 -4.41 17.25
N GLY A 8 -1.04 -3.12 17.27
CA GLY A 8 -0.95 -2.26 18.44
C GLY A 8 -2.23 -2.26 19.27
N GLU A 9 -2.18 -1.58 20.41
CA GLU A 9 -3.28 -1.44 21.38
C GLU A 9 -4.24 -0.28 21.08
N SER A 10 -3.88 0.56 20.11
CA SER A 10 -4.62 1.77 19.75
C SER A 10 -5.02 1.76 18.28
N ALA A 11 -6.15 2.38 17.94
CA ALA A 11 -6.57 2.53 16.55
C ALA A 11 -5.54 3.35 15.75
N LEU A 12 -5.34 2.99 14.49
CA LEU A 12 -4.40 3.67 13.58
C LEU A 12 -5.15 4.18 12.35
N ASP A 13 -4.93 5.45 12.00
CA ASP A 13 -5.37 5.98 10.71
C ASP A 13 -4.32 5.64 9.66
N VAL A 14 -4.69 4.80 8.69
CA VAL A 14 -3.77 4.26 7.70
C VAL A 14 -4.15 4.74 6.31
N SER A 15 -3.19 5.38 5.63
CA SER A 15 -3.30 5.83 4.25
C SER A 15 -2.35 5.06 3.35
N VAL A 16 -2.86 4.58 2.21
CA VAL A 16 -2.07 3.82 1.23
C VAL A 16 -2.06 4.55 -0.11
N VAL A 17 -0.86 4.72 -0.65
CA VAL A 17 -0.61 5.32 -1.97
C VAL A 17 0.24 4.35 -2.81
N PRO A 18 -0.13 4.08 -4.07
CA PRO A 18 0.71 3.29 -4.97
C PRO A 18 2.07 3.98 -5.22
N ALA A 19 3.17 3.24 -5.08
CA ALA A 19 4.52 3.72 -5.34
C ALA A 19 5.14 2.86 -6.46
N VAL A 20 4.55 2.93 -7.66
CA VAL A 20 4.97 2.13 -8.81
C VAL A 20 6.12 2.81 -9.57
N PRO A 21 7.11 2.04 -10.08
CA PRO A 21 8.22 2.57 -10.87
C PRO A 21 7.77 3.10 -12.25
N PRO A 22 8.61 3.90 -12.93
CA PRO A 22 8.37 4.29 -14.32
C PRO A 22 8.16 3.07 -15.23
N GLY A 23 7.22 3.18 -16.17
CA GLY A 23 6.78 2.04 -17.01
C GLY A 23 5.55 1.31 -16.45
N LEU A 24 5.11 1.66 -15.25
CA LEU A 24 3.82 1.28 -14.68
C LEU A 24 3.00 2.52 -14.33
N SER A 25 1.68 2.43 -14.49
CA SER A 25 0.72 3.39 -13.91
C SER A 25 -0.22 2.70 -12.95
N ALA A 26 -0.53 3.37 -11.84
CA ALA A 26 -1.50 2.89 -10.87
C ALA A 26 -2.80 3.69 -11.02
N GLN A 27 -3.90 3.00 -11.29
CA GLN A 27 -5.24 3.56 -11.20
C GLN A 27 -5.76 3.28 -9.79
N SER A 28 -5.64 4.28 -8.92
CA SER A 28 -6.31 4.30 -7.62
C SER A 28 -7.49 5.25 -7.69
N ALA A 29 -8.58 4.94 -6.99
CA ALA A 29 -9.70 5.86 -6.79
C ALA A 29 -9.37 7.01 -5.81
N GLY A 30 -8.09 7.32 -5.61
CA GLY A 30 -7.57 8.24 -4.59
C GLY A 30 -6.78 7.53 -3.48
N PRO A 31 -6.22 8.29 -2.52
CA PRO A 31 -5.62 7.73 -1.32
C PRO A 31 -6.68 6.97 -0.53
N SER A 32 -6.43 5.69 -0.26
CA SER A 32 -7.32 4.90 0.60
C SER A 32 -6.90 5.14 2.05
N SER A 33 -7.65 5.98 2.77
CA SER A 33 -7.48 6.19 4.20
C SER A 33 -8.53 5.42 4.98
N VAL A 34 -8.11 4.62 5.97
CA VAL A 34 -8.99 3.82 6.80
C VAL A 34 -8.47 3.80 8.23
N ASN A 35 -9.40 3.87 9.19
CA ASN A 35 -9.08 3.62 10.58
C ASN A 35 -9.08 2.11 10.85
N ILE A 36 -7.98 1.58 11.36
CA ILE A 36 -7.84 0.16 11.72
C ILE A 36 -7.81 0.04 13.24
N SER A 37 -8.86 -0.50 13.83
CA SER A 37 -8.93 -0.78 15.27
C SER A 37 -7.88 -1.81 15.71
N PRO A 38 -7.51 -1.85 17.01
CA PRO A 38 -6.61 -2.85 17.57
C PRO A 38 -7.04 -4.29 17.21
N GLY A 39 -6.10 -5.12 16.76
CA GLY A 39 -6.37 -6.49 16.28
C GLY A 39 -7.12 -6.58 14.95
N GLY A 40 -7.56 -5.44 14.39
CA GLY A 40 -8.24 -5.35 13.11
C GLY A 40 -7.31 -5.48 11.91
N SER A 41 -7.90 -5.68 10.73
CA SER A 41 -7.15 -5.64 9.47
C SER A 41 -7.97 -5.01 8.35
N ALA A 42 -7.28 -4.32 7.44
CA ALA A 42 -7.85 -3.74 6.24
C ALA A 42 -7.16 -4.28 4.98
N GLN A 43 -7.90 -4.33 3.88
CA GLN A 43 -7.41 -4.74 2.57
C GLN A 43 -7.47 -3.56 1.62
N PHE A 44 -6.37 -3.37 0.89
CA PHE A 44 -6.22 -2.31 -0.10
C PHE A 44 -5.94 -2.93 -1.45
N ALA A 45 -6.72 -2.51 -2.44
CA ALA A 45 -6.56 -2.93 -3.82
C ALA A 45 -6.62 -1.70 -4.71
N TYR A 46 -5.71 -1.68 -5.68
CA TYR A 46 -5.68 -0.69 -6.74
C TYR A 46 -5.20 -1.40 -8.01
N LEU A 47 -5.61 -0.88 -9.16
CA LEU A 47 -5.23 -1.44 -10.43
C LEU A 47 -3.86 -0.90 -10.83
N VAL A 48 -3.02 -1.77 -11.37
CA VAL A 48 -1.72 -1.42 -11.93
C VAL A 48 -1.74 -1.81 -13.40
N ARG A 49 -1.35 -0.88 -14.25
CA ARG A 49 -1.27 -1.04 -15.70
C ARG A 49 0.19 -0.96 -16.11
N GLY A 50 0.60 -1.88 -16.99
CA GLY A 50 1.89 -1.79 -17.68
C GLY A 50 1.82 -0.79 -18.83
N GLU A 51 2.81 0.10 -18.90
CA GLU A 51 2.93 1.10 -19.97
C GLU A 51 4.16 0.85 -20.85
N ALA A 52 5.17 0.17 -20.31
CA ALA A 52 6.35 -0.26 -21.05
C ALA A 52 6.69 -1.73 -20.72
N PRO A 53 7.24 -2.50 -21.67
CA PRO A 53 7.70 -3.85 -21.41
C PRO A 53 8.83 -3.88 -20.37
N GLY A 54 8.79 -4.85 -19.47
CA GLY A 54 9.80 -4.99 -18.42
C GLY A 54 9.33 -5.79 -17.20
N LEU A 55 10.27 -6.01 -16.28
CA LEU A 55 10.03 -6.64 -14.99
C LEU A 55 10.04 -5.59 -13.89
N TYR A 56 8.91 -5.43 -13.21
CA TYR A 56 8.72 -4.34 -12.25
C TYR A 56 8.32 -4.84 -10.86
N HIS A 57 8.91 -4.23 -9.84
CA HIS A 57 8.43 -4.39 -8.47
C HIS A 57 7.26 -3.44 -8.21
N VAL A 58 6.08 -3.99 -7.95
CA VAL A 58 4.94 -3.19 -7.49
C VAL A 58 5.10 -2.92 -5.99
N ARG A 59 5.20 -1.64 -5.63
CA ARG A 59 5.29 -1.18 -4.24
C ARG A 59 4.13 -0.25 -3.90
N SER A 60 3.88 -0.11 -2.60
CA SER A 60 2.91 0.79 -1.99
C SER A 60 3.63 1.57 -0.90
N GLN A 61 3.38 2.87 -0.82
CA GLN A 61 3.72 3.67 0.33
C GLN A 61 2.54 3.64 1.31
N VAL A 62 2.84 3.33 2.56
CA VAL A 62 1.85 3.28 3.64
C VAL A 62 2.25 4.31 4.67
N THR A 63 1.32 5.20 4.99
CA THR A 63 1.43 6.14 6.10
C THR A 63 0.44 5.69 7.16
N TYR A 64 0.87 5.58 8.42
CA TYR A 64 -0.06 5.36 9.52
C TYR A 64 0.18 6.37 10.65
N THR A 65 -0.90 6.87 11.21
CA THR A 65 -0.92 7.88 12.26
C THR A 65 -1.56 7.28 13.51
N ASP A 66 -0.88 7.40 14.64
CA ASP A 66 -1.42 6.99 15.94
C ASP A 66 -2.37 8.05 16.52
N PRO A 67 -3.12 7.75 17.60
CA PRO A 67 -4.01 8.72 18.23
C PRO A 67 -3.28 9.91 18.87
N GLU A 68 -1.97 9.80 19.10
CA GLU A 68 -1.12 10.90 19.57
C GLU A 68 -0.71 11.84 18.42
N GLY A 69 -1.14 11.54 17.18
CA GLY A 69 -0.83 12.32 15.98
C GLY A 69 0.55 12.01 15.38
N ARG A 70 1.25 10.97 15.84
CA ARG A 70 2.55 10.59 15.28
C ARG A 70 2.33 9.76 14.03
N SER A 71 2.88 10.26 12.92
CA SER A 71 2.84 9.57 11.63
C SER A 71 4.12 8.79 11.38
N ARG A 72 3.99 7.60 10.80
CA ARG A 72 5.10 6.78 10.31
C ARG A 72 4.85 6.40 8.86
N HIS A 73 5.94 6.32 8.10
CA HIS A 73 5.90 5.97 6.68
C HIS A 73 6.71 4.70 6.43
N ILE A 74 6.14 3.75 5.70
CA ILE A 74 6.80 2.52 5.27
C ILE A 74 6.50 2.25 3.80
N VAL A 75 7.38 1.51 3.14
CA VAL A 75 7.16 1.04 1.77
C VAL A 75 6.98 -0.48 1.81
N CYS A 76 5.87 -0.94 1.27
CA CYS A 76 5.50 -2.36 1.22
C CYS A 76 5.51 -2.84 -0.23
N GLY A 77 6.04 -4.02 -0.50
CA GLY A 77 5.95 -4.69 -1.80
C GLY A 77 5.18 -6.00 -1.71
N ASP A 78 5.22 -6.79 -2.79
CA ASP A 78 4.74 -8.17 -2.73
C ASP A 78 5.56 -8.98 -1.71
N ARG A 79 4.87 -9.70 -0.82
CA ARG A 79 5.51 -10.52 0.24
C ARG A 79 6.45 -11.59 -0.31
N SER A 80 6.16 -12.10 -1.51
CA SER A 80 6.98 -13.12 -2.19
C SER A 80 7.99 -12.48 -3.15
N ASN A 81 8.16 -11.15 -3.08
CA ASN A 81 9.00 -10.36 -3.97
C ASN A 81 8.71 -10.58 -5.47
N ARG A 82 7.46 -10.95 -5.80
CA ARG A 82 7.07 -11.17 -7.20
C ARG A 82 7.12 -9.86 -7.98
N GLN A 83 7.54 -9.99 -9.24
CA GLN A 83 7.58 -8.90 -10.19
C GLN A 83 6.39 -9.01 -11.15
N LEU A 84 5.89 -7.87 -11.58
CA LEU A 84 4.96 -7.78 -12.70
C LEU A 84 5.78 -7.82 -13.99
N ASN A 85 5.55 -8.84 -14.81
CA ASN A 85 6.07 -8.92 -16.15
C ASN A 85 5.10 -8.23 -17.12
N VAL A 86 5.57 -7.20 -17.80
CA VAL A 86 4.86 -6.50 -18.87
C VAL A 86 5.53 -6.88 -20.18
N SER A 87 4.76 -7.46 -21.10
CA SER A 87 5.21 -7.92 -22.42
C SER A 87 4.53 -7.12 -23.52
#